data_AF-A0A6P2N9E5-F1
#
_entry.id   AF-A0A6P2N9E5-F1
#
_cell.length_a   1.000
_cell.length_b   1.000
_cell.length_c   1.000
_cell.angle_alpha   90.00
_cell.angle_beta   90.00
_cell.angle_gamma   90.00
#
_symmetry.space_group_name_H-M   'P 1'
#
loop_
_entity.id
_entity.type
_entity.pdbx_description
1 polymer ?
#
loop_
_entity_poly.entity_id
_entity_poly.type
_entity_poly.pdbx_seq_one_letter_code
_entity_poly.pdbx_strand_id
1 'polypeptide(L)'
;MAPPPTWLSGFKLPGFTGQSRDKGDNAIIDNSTELDSSAKAGPLISPLGAQRAVEAIITALTPGWLQQMMNDPLTMAGYKPNQGGVGNMGAFFDMPGFGSDLSGASQKTNYRYQGQAVYKATSNTGSISKGDLFYLDGSHMNHLEVFDGNGNFKKVVNLDGSENSDKTDAGQGRRIKVK
;
A
#
# COMPACT_ATOMS: atom_id res chain seq x y z
N MET A 1 -21.39 3.32 -18.48
CA MET A 1 -20.44 4.17 -17.73
C MET A 1 -20.89 4.12 -16.28
N ALA A 2 -20.10 3.56 -15.37
CA ALA A 2 -20.47 3.47 -13.96
C ALA A 2 -20.32 4.85 -13.29
N PRO A 3 -21.21 5.21 -12.34
CA PRO A 3 -21.10 6.47 -11.62
C PRO A 3 -19.84 6.48 -10.75
N PRO A 4 -19.19 7.66 -10.59
CA PRO A 4 -18.02 7.79 -9.74
C PRO A 4 -18.37 7.48 -8.28
N PRO A 5 -17.44 6.87 -7.52
CA PRO A 5 -17.67 6.50 -6.13
C PRO A 5 -17.83 7.74 -5.24
N THR A 6 -18.75 7.64 -4.27
CA THR A 6 -19.28 8.76 -3.47
C THR A 6 -18.26 9.49 -2.59
N TRP A 7 -17.08 8.90 -2.34
CA TRP A 7 -16.01 9.53 -1.57
C TRP A 7 -15.27 10.66 -2.31
N LEU A 8 -15.48 10.80 -3.63
CA LEU A 8 -14.95 11.92 -4.43
C LEU A 8 -15.79 13.21 -4.34
N SER A 9 -16.97 13.16 -3.71
CA SER A 9 -17.99 14.23 -3.77
C SER A 9 -17.70 15.48 -2.92
N GLY A 10 -16.51 15.60 -2.32
CA GLY A 10 -16.22 16.63 -1.30
C GLY A 10 -14.85 17.30 -1.40
N PHE A 11 -14.01 16.96 -2.39
CA PHE A 11 -12.68 17.54 -2.49
C PHE A 11 -12.74 18.91 -3.19
N LYS A 12 -12.62 20.01 -2.42
CA LYS A 12 -12.39 21.35 -2.96
C LYS A 12 -10.90 21.68 -2.89
N LEU A 13 -10.26 21.82 -4.05
CA LEU A 13 -8.91 22.35 -4.18
C LEU A 13 -8.87 23.83 -3.74
N PRO A 14 -8.01 24.22 -2.79
CA PRO A 14 -7.77 25.62 -2.48
C PRO A 14 -7.08 26.28 -3.69
N GLY A 15 -7.67 27.37 -4.22
CA GLY A 15 -7.05 28.20 -5.25
C GLY A 15 -7.69 28.18 -6.64
N PHE A 16 -8.75 27.42 -6.88
CA PHE A 16 -9.52 27.53 -8.12
C PHE A 16 -10.67 28.54 -7.97
N THR A 17 -10.36 29.83 -8.11
CA THR A 17 -11.37 30.86 -8.40
C THR A 17 -11.69 30.81 -9.88
N GLY A 18 -12.87 30.29 -10.23
CA GLY A 18 -13.39 30.35 -11.59
C GLY A 18 -13.68 31.80 -11.98
N GLN A 19 -12.77 32.44 -12.69
CA GLN A 19 -13.08 33.61 -13.50
C GLN A 19 -13.38 33.13 -14.91
N SER A 20 -14.67 33.14 -15.26
CA SER A 20 -15.13 33.04 -16.65
C SER A 20 -14.72 34.30 -17.39
N ARG A 21 -14.12 34.15 -18.57
CA ARG A 21 -13.75 35.26 -19.45
C ARG A 21 -14.92 35.58 -20.40
N ASP A 22 -15.52 36.74 -20.12
CA ASP A 22 -16.38 37.70 -20.85
C ASP A 22 -17.17 37.37 -22.13
N LYS A 23 -18.34 38.01 -22.21
CA LYS A 23 -18.95 38.48 -23.46
C LYS A 23 -19.35 39.96 -23.32
N GLY A 24 -18.56 40.83 -23.95
CA GLY A 24 -18.88 42.25 -24.14
C GLY A 24 -17.86 43.16 -23.47
N ASP A 25 -16.89 43.66 -24.25
CA ASP A 25 -16.69 45.09 -24.47
C ASP A 25 -15.43 45.33 -25.32
N ASN A 26 -15.61 46.16 -26.35
CA ASN A 26 -14.60 46.54 -27.33
C ASN A 26 -13.71 47.68 -26.80
N ALA A 27 -12.48 47.73 -27.33
CA ALA A 27 -11.46 48.78 -27.23
C ALA A 27 -10.72 48.84 -25.87
N ILE A 28 -9.39 48.88 -25.82
CA ILE A 28 -8.58 50.04 -26.23
C ILE A 28 -7.10 49.61 -26.42
N ILE A 29 -6.59 49.90 -27.63
CA ILE A 29 -5.24 50.42 -28.01
C ILE A 29 -4.02 49.47 -27.96
N ASP A 30 -3.54 49.16 -29.17
CA ASP A 30 -2.14 48.96 -29.53
C ASP A 30 -1.31 50.17 -29.10
N ASN A 31 -0.34 49.95 -28.21
CA ASN A 31 0.85 50.79 -28.19
C ASN A 31 2.09 49.88 -28.15
N SER A 32 2.55 49.50 -29.34
CA SER A 32 3.89 48.98 -29.57
C SER A 32 4.95 49.94 -29.01
N THR A 33 5.78 49.47 -28.09
CA THR A 33 7.07 50.12 -27.78
C THR A 33 8.09 49.03 -27.47
N GLU A 34 8.88 48.74 -28.50
CA GLU A 34 10.26 48.23 -28.55
C GLU A 34 10.82 47.46 -27.35
N LEU A 35 11.19 46.20 -27.61
CA LEU A 35 12.02 45.37 -26.74
C LEU A 35 13.44 45.97 -26.62
N ASP A 36 13.75 46.61 -25.51
CA ASP A 36 15.14 46.86 -25.11
C ASP A 36 15.83 45.50 -24.86
N SER A 37 16.83 45.20 -25.69
CA SER A 37 17.60 43.95 -25.63
C SER A 37 18.75 43.98 -24.60
N SER A 38 18.76 44.92 -23.66
CA SER A 38 19.84 45.05 -22.65
C SER A 38 19.53 44.46 -21.27
N ALA A 39 18.35 43.88 -21.03
CA ALA A 39 18.02 43.25 -19.75
C ALA A 39 18.78 41.93 -19.54
N LYS A 40 19.94 42.02 -18.89
CA LYS A 40 20.74 40.88 -18.45
C LYS A 40 19.94 40.02 -17.46
N ALA A 41 19.69 38.76 -17.80
CA ALA A 41 19.05 37.80 -16.92
C ALA A 41 19.86 37.66 -15.61
N GLY A 42 19.29 38.10 -14.50
CA GLY A 42 19.79 37.77 -13.16
C GLY A 42 19.66 36.26 -12.90
N PRO A 43 20.47 35.70 -11.97
CA PRO A 43 20.43 34.27 -11.70
C PRO A 43 19.04 33.86 -11.20
N LEU A 44 18.50 32.80 -11.79
CA LEU A 44 17.28 32.13 -11.34
C LEU A 44 17.54 31.55 -9.94
N ILE A 45 17.14 32.28 -8.90
CA ILE A 45 16.99 31.71 -7.56
C ILE A 45 15.76 30.81 -7.63
N SER A 46 15.98 29.53 -7.95
CA SER A 46 14.94 28.52 -7.76
C SER A 46 14.72 28.35 -6.25
N PRO A 47 13.51 28.56 -5.70
CA PRO A 47 13.25 28.22 -4.32
C PRO A 47 13.34 26.70 -4.19
N LEU A 48 14.41 26.25 -3.56
CA LEU A 48 14.79 24.88 -3.22
C LEU A 48 13.72 24.08 -2.43
N GLY A 49 12.55 24.68 -2.15
CA GLY A 49 11.47 24.11 -1.36
C GLY A 49 10.31 23.53 -2.18
N ALA A 50 10.08 23.99 -3.42
CA ALA A 50 8.91 23.54 -4.19
C ALA A 50 9.06 22.08 -4.65
N GLN A 51 10.25 21.66 -5.08
CA GLN A 51 10.51 20.26 -5.47
C GLN A 51 10.51 19.32 -4.25
N ARG A 52 11.02 19.78 -3.10
CA ARG A 52 11.01 19.01 -1.84
C ARG A 52 9.60 18.76 -1.30
N ALA A 53 8.68 19.71 -1.48
CA ALA A 53 7.31 19.58 -1.00
C ALA A 53 6.50 18.56 -1.82
N VAL A 54 6.66 18.52 -3.15
CA VAL A 54 6.01 17.49 -3.98
C VAL A 54 6.60 16.10 -3.76
N GLU A 55 7.93 15.99 -3.61
CA GLU A 55 8.58 14.72 -3.23
C GLU A 55 8.12 14.24 -1.84
N ALA A 56 7.96 15.15 -0.88
CA ALA A 56 7.49 14.81 0.46
C ALA A 56 6.02 14.33 0.47
N ILE A 57 5.14 14.89 -0.36
CA ILE A 57 3.72 14.47 -0.43
C ILE A 57 3.57 13.13 -1.16
N ILE A 58 4.34 12.88 -2.24
CA ILE A 58 4.33 11.59 -2.93
C ILE A 58 4.93 10.50 -2.04
N THR A 59 5.99 10.82 -1.29
CA THR A 59 6.63 9.89 -0.33
C THR A 59 5.77 9.65 0.91
N ALA A 60 5.00 10.64 1.38
CA ALA A 60 4.16 10.51 2.58
C ALA A 60 2.89 9.67 2.36
N LEU A 61 2.47 9.46 1.11
CA LEU A 61 1.27 8.69 0.75
C LEU A 61 1.58 7.38 0.02
N THR A 62 2.86 7.07 -0.23
CA THR A 62 3.27 5.75 -0.70
C THR A 62 3.57 4.86 0.51
N PRO A 63 2.65 3.96 0.91
CA PRO A 63 2.99 2.96 1.92
C PRO A 63 4.21 2.17 1.45
N GLY A 64 5.10 1.81 2.37
CA GLY A 64 6.42 1.25 2.04
C GLY A 64 6.39 0.00 1.15
N TRP A 65 5.26 -0.72 1.12
CA TRP A 65 5.05 -1.84 0.21
C TRP A 65 4.99 -1.41 -1.28
N LEU A 66 4.48 -0.22 -1.60
CA LEU A 66 4.46 0.29 -2.98
C LEU A 66 5.88 0.63 -3.47
N GLN A 67 6.70 1.20 -2.58
CA GLN A 67 8.11 1.48 -2.88
C GLN A 67 8.91 0.18 -3.09
N GLN A 68 8.62 -0.86 -2.29
CA GLN A 68 9.28 -2.15 -2.44
C GLN A 68 8.88 -2.86 -3.75
N MET A 69 7.63 -2.72 -4.19
CA MET A 69 7.15 -3.29 -5.45
C MET A 69 7.72 -2.56 -6.69
N MET A 70 7.92 -1.24 -6.60
CA MET A 70 8.54 -0.45 -7.67
C MET A 70 10.06 -0.64 -7.74
N ASN A 71 10.69 -1.02 -6.63
CA ASN A 71 12.12 -1.30 -6.52
C ASN A 71 12.48 -2.77 -6.73
N ASP A 72 11.63 -3.57 -7.38
CA ASP A 72 11.98 -4.91 -7.85
C ASP A 72 12.36 -4.88 -9.35
N PRO A 73 13.55 -4.37 -9.72
CA PRO A 73 14.03 -4.47 -11.08
C PRO A 73 14.49 -5.91 -11.35
N LEU A 74 14.30 -6.32 -12.59
CA LEU A 74 14.83 -7.54 -13.21
C LEU A 74 16.35 -7.67 -12.99
N THR A 75 16.78 -8.25 -11.87
CA THR A 75 18.20 -8.55 -11.63
C THR A 75 18.43 -10.06 -11.75
N MET A 76 18.95 -10.46 -12.90
CA MET A 76 19.66 -11.73 -13.09
C MET A 76 21.00 -11.67 -12.32
N ALA A 77 20.96 -11.79 -10.99
CA ALA A 77 22.07 -12.16 -10.11
C ALA A 77 21.59 -12.20 -8.64
N GLY A 78 21.79 -13.33 -7.95
CA GLY A 78 21.76 -13.39 -6.49
C GLY A 78 20.38 -13.59 -5.87
N TYR A 79 20.35 -14.44 -4.84
CA TYR A 79 19.21 -14.74 -3.98
C TYR A 79 18.44 -13.47 -3.57
N LYS A 80 17.15 -13.39 -3.92
CA LYS A 80 16.22 -12.36 -3.47
C LYS A 80 15.38 -12.92 -2.31
N PRO A 81 15.71 -12.61 -1.04
CA PRO A 81 14.84 -12.99 0.06
C PRO A 81 13.46 -12.33 -0.13
N ASN A 82 12.40 -13.09 0.12
CA ASN A 82 11.01 -12.63 0.03
C ASN A 82 10.55 -12.16 -1.37
N GLN A 83 11.01 -12.78 -2.46
CA GLN A 83 10.40 -12.56 -3.78
C GLN A 83 8.88 -12.81 -3.70
N GLY A 84 8.08 -11.76 -3.84
CA GLY A 84 6.62 -11.79 -3.65
C GLY A 84 6.13 -11.86 -2.20
N GLY A 85 7.01 -11.61 -1.21
CA GLY A 85 6.69 -11.54 0.21
C GLY A 85 6.68 -10.12 0.77
N VAL A 86 6.21 -9.98 2.00
CA VAL A 86 6.16 -8.71 2.75
C VAL A 86 7.29 -8.62 3.76
N GLY A 87 7.62 -7.40 4.21
CA GLY A 87 8.68 -7.19 5.21
C GLY A 87 8.32 -7.65 6.63
N ASN A 88 7.03 -7.70 6.98
CA ASN A 88 6.50 -8.20 8.27
C ASN A 88 4.95 -8.24 8.23
N MET A 89 4.33 -8.73 9.31
CA MET A 89 2.87 -8.79 9.42
C MET A 89 2.19 -7.42 9.34
N GLY A 90 2.81 -6.36 9.87
CA GLY A 90 2.29 -5.00 9.75
C GLY A 90 2.24 -4.55 8.30
N ALA A 91 3.32 -4.77 7.54
CA ALA A 91 3.38 -4.47 6.12
C ALA A 91 2.30 -5.25 5.32
N PHE A 92 2.03 -6.51 5.68
CA PHE A 92 0.92 -7.25 5.10
C PHE A 92 -0.45 -6.66 5.47
N PHE A 93 -0.68 -6.30 6.72
CA PHE A 93 -1.92 -5.67 7.16
C PHE A 93 -2.18 -4.28 6.56
N ASP A 94 -1.12 -3.59 6.14
CA ASP A 94 -1.21 -2.31 5.43
C ASP A 94 -1.45 -2.47 3.91
N MET A 95 -1.43 -3.71 3.39
CA MET A 95 -1.77 -3.98 1.99
C MET A 95 -3.28 -3.86 1.76
N PRO A 96 -3.73 -3.18 0.70
CA PRO A 96 -5.14 -3.10 0.37
C PRO A 96 -5.71 -4.47 -0.03
N GLY A 97 -6.96 -4.72 0.33
CA GLY A 97 -7.66 -5.98 0.07
C GLY A 97 -7.48 -6.96 1.22
N PHE A 98 -7.06 -8.19 0.93
CA PHE A 98 -7.03 -9.27 1.91
C PHE A 98 -6.25 -8.94 3.19
N GLY A 99 -5.10 -8.26 3.07
CA GLY A 99 -4.27 -7.85 4.20
C GLY A 99 -5.01 -6.90 5.16
N SER A 100 -5.52 -5.78 4.63
CA SER A 100 -6.29 -4.80 5.41
C SER A 100 -7.59 -5.35 5.96
N ASP A 101 -8.28 -6.20 5.20
CA ASP A 101 -9.52 -6.84 5.63
C ASP A 101 -9.26 -7.81 6.78
N LEU A 102 -8.19 -8.60 6.70
CA LEU A 102 -7.81 -9.53 7.76
C LEU A 102 -7.27 -8.80 9.00
N SER A 103 -6.61 -7.65 8.84
CA SER A 103 -6.19 -6.78 9.94
C SER A 103 -7.39 -6.34 10.79
N GLY A 104 -8.44 -5.80 10.15
CA GLY A 104 -9.67 -5.40 10.84
C GLY A 104 -10.48 -6.57 11.41
N ALA A 105 -10.27 -7.77 10.87
CA ALA A 105 -10.93 -9.02 11.26
C ALA A 105 -10.06 -9.92 12.14
N SER A 106 -9.05 -9.40 12.82
CA SER A 106 -8.17 -10.20 13.67
C SER A 106 -7.73 -9.49 14.94
N GLN A 107 -7.27 -10.30 15.89
CA GLN A 107 -6.68 -9.83 17.13
C GLN A 107 -5.33 -10.51 17.34
N LYS A 108 -4.31 -9.72 17.68
CA LYS A 108 -3.00 -10.27 18.06
C LYS A 108 -3.12 -11.08 19.35
N THR A 109 -2.54 -12.28 19.36
CA THR A 109 -2.48 -13.13 20.57
C THR A 109 -1.16 -12.92 21.32
N ASN A 110 -1.04 -13.53 22.49
CA ASN A 110 0.23 -13.62 23.21
C ASN A 110 1.11 -14.79 22.70
N TYR A 111 0.63 -15.60 21.76
CA TYR A 111 1.38 -16.74 21.24
C TYR A 111 2.42 -16.30 20.22
N ARG A 112 3.54 -17.03 20.20
CA ARG A 112 4.58 -16.91 19.19
C ARG A 112 4.93 -18.28 18.64
N TYR A 113 5.23 -18.33 17.36
CA TYR A 113 5.71 -19.54 16.70
C TYR A 113 6.86 -19.19 15.77
N GLN A 114 8.00 -19.85 15.93
CA GLN A 114 9.24 -19.56 15.18
C GLN A 114 9.59 -18.06 15.14
N GLY A 115 9.41 -17.36 16.26
CA GLY A 115 9.67 -15.92 16.35
C GLY A 115 8.59 -15.03 15.72
N GLN A 116 7.59 -15.58 15.04
CA GLN A 116 6.46 -14.83 14.48
C GLN A 116 5.34 -14.67 15.52
N ALA A 117 4.64 -13.54 15.47
CA ALA A 117 3.45 -13.31 16.29
C ALA A 117 2.25 -14.02 15.67
N VAL A 118 1.47 -14.72 16.51
CA VAL A 118 0.26 -15.39 16.07
C VAL A 118 -0.95 -14.48 16.32
N TYR A 119 -1.85 -14.44 15.36
CA TYR A 119 -3.09 -13.67 15.38
C TYR A 119 -4.27 -14.63 15.37
N LYS A 120 -5.41 -14.20 15.91
CA LYS A 120 -6.66 -14.93 15.91
C LYS A 120 -7.68 -14.18 15.09
N ALA A 121 -8.32 -14.85 14.14
CA ALA A 121 -9.41 -14.28 13.36
C ALA A 121 -10.65 -14.08 14.24
N THR A 122 -11.24 -12.88 14.20
CA THR A 122 -12.44 -12.50 14.95
C THR A 122 -13.72 -12.57 14.10
N SER A 123 -13.58 -12.55 12.77
CA SER A 123 -14.62 -12.83 11.77
C SER A 123 -14.07 -13.67 10.62
N ASN A 124 -14.94 -14.13 9.71
CA ASN A 124 -14.52 -14.83 8.49
C ASN A 124 -13.98 -13.80 7.48
N THR A 125 -12.80 -14.07 6.92
CA THR A 125 -12.17 -13.22 5.91
C THR A 125 -11.45 -14.12 4.89
N GLY A 126 -11.91 -14.10 3.63
CA GLY A 126 -11.39 -14.98 2.59
C GLY A 126 -11.41 -16.45 3.00
N SER A 127 -10.25 -17.12 2.88
CA SER A 127 -10.08 -18.55 3.21
C SER A 127 -9.89 -18.82 4.71
N ILE A 128 -9.89 -17.79 5.56
CA ILE A 128 -9.66 -17.87 7.01
C ILE A 128 -10.98 -17.70 7.76
N SER A 129 -11.29 -18.67 8.64
CA SER A 129 -12.53 -18.69 9.42
C SER A 129 -12.34 -18.03 10.79
N LYS A 130 -13.42 -17.50 11.35
CA LYS A 130 -13.45 -17.00 12.72
C LYS A 130 -12.92 -18.05 13.69
N GLY A 131 -12.03 -17.64 14.59
CA GLY A 131 -11.41 -18.50 15.59
C GLY A 131 -10.13 -19.19 15.13
N ASP A 132 -9.83 -19.18 13.82
CA ASP A 132 -8.56 -19.66 13.31
C ASP A 132 -7.41 -18.81 13.84
N LEU A 133 -6.27 -19.46 14.02
CA LEU A 133 -5.01 -18.83 14.37
C LEU A 133 -4.15 -18.76 13.10
N PHE A 134 -3.43 -17.67 12.91
CA PHE A 134 -2.55 -17.52 11.76
C PHE A 134 -1.30 -16.72 12.09
N TYR A 135 -0.23 -16.98 11.34
CA TYR A 135 0.98 -16.16 11.36
C TYR A 135 1.57 -16.06 9.95
N LEU A 136 2.36 -15.01 9.71
CA LEU A 136 3.09 -14.82 8.47
C LEU A 136 4.30 -15.74 8.43
N ASP A 137 4.49 -16.50 7.34
CA ASP A 137 5.64 -17.39 7.18
C ASP A 137 6.96 -16.67 7.48
N GLY A 138 7.77 -17.27 8.34
CA GLY A 138 9.01 -16.66 8.82
C GLY A 138 10.14 -16.70 7.79
N SER A 139 10.11 -17.61 6.82
CA SER A 139 11.20 -17.82 5.87
C SER A 139 11.06 -16.99 4.59
N HIS A 140 9.87 -16.93 4.02
CA HIS A 140 9.63 -16.28 2.73
C HIS A 140 8.67 -15.10 2.83
N MET A 141 7.92 -15.01 3.94
CA MET A 141 6.99 -13.92 4.23
C MET A 141 5.96 -13.68 3.12
N ASN A 142 5.64 -14.73 2.35
CA ASN A 142 4.80 -14.66 1.15
C ASN A 142 3.51 -15.50 1.27
N HIS A 143 3.23 -16.03 2.47
CA HIS A 143 2.00 -16.73 2.78
C HIS A 143 1.74 -16.71 4.29
N LEU A 144 0.51 -17.02 4.65
CA LEU A 144 0.04 -17.24 6.00
C LEU A 144 -0.07 -18.74 6.28
N GLU A 145 0.36 -19.12 7.47
CA GLU A 145 0.21 -20.45 8.02
C GLU A 145 -1.00 -20.43 8.95
N VAL A 146 -2.05 -21.20 8.63
CA VAL A 146 -3.35 -21.15 9.31
C VAL A 146 -3.59 -22.43 10.11
N PHE A 147 -4.05 -22.26 11.34
CA PHE A 147 -4.32 -23.30 12.33
C PHE A 147 -5.74 -23.13 12.88
N ASP A 148 -6.33 -24.19 13.40
CA ASP A 148 -7.58 -24.10 14.15
C ASP A 148 -7.35 -23.48 15.54
N GLY A 149 -8.43 -23.20 16.26
CA GLY A 149 -8.36 -22.66 17.63
C GLY A 149 -7.69 -23.58 18.65
N ASN A 150 -7.47 -24.86 18.31
CA ASN A 150 -6.76 -25.85 19.13
C ASN A 150 -5.28 -25.96 18.74
N GLY A 151 -4.82 -25.14 17.78
CA GLY A 151 -3.46 -25.12 17.28
C GLY A 151 -3.12 -26.24 16.30
N ASN A 152 -4.10 -26.94 15.72
CA ASN A 152 -3.86 -27.90 14.64
C ASN A 152 -3.73 -27.19 13.30
N PHE A 153 -2.75 -27.57 12.49
CA PHE A 153 -2.59 -27.00 11.15
C PHE A 153 -3.83 -27.26 10.28
N LYS A 154 -4.29 -26.23 9.57
CA LYS A 154 -5.43 -26.31 8.64
C LYS A 154 -4.98 -26.17 7.19
N LYS A 155 -4.31 -25.07 6.86
CA LYS A 155 -4.03 -24.68 5.47
C LYS A 155 -2.95 -23.61 5.37
N VAL A 156 -2.41 -23.46 4.16
CA VAL A 156 -1.60 -22.32 3.74
C VAL A 156 -2.45 -21.37 2.89
N VAL A 157 -2.35 -20.07 3.14
CA VAL A 157 -3.07 -19.03 2.41
C VAL A 157 -2.06 -18.01 1.86
N ASN A 158 -2.13 -17.70 0.57
CA ASN A 158 -1.27 -16.69 -0.06
C ASN A 158 -1.65 -15.28 0.42
N LEU A 159 -0.79 -14.28 0.17
CA LEU A 159 -1.04 -12.89 0.61
C LEU A 159 -2.25 -12.21 -0.06
N ASP A 160 -2.79 -12.79 -1.13
CA ASP A 160 -4.02 -12.34 -1.78
C ASP A 160 -5.29 -13.00 -1.21
N GLY A 161 -5.16 -13.95 -0.28
CA GLY A 161 -6.26 -14.67 0.35
C GLY A 161 -6.64 -16.00 -0.31
N SER A 162 -5.99 -16.36 -1.43
CA SER A 162 -6.17 -17.67 -2.08
C SER A 162 -5.51 -18.79 -1.28
N GLU A 163 -6.13 -19.98 -1.30
CA GLU A 163 -5.55 -21.17 -0.65
C GLU A 163 -4.43 -21.77 -1.50
N ASN A 164 -3.38 -22.26 -0.84
CA ASN A 164 -2.25 -22.92 -1.49
C ASN A 164 -2.31 -24.42 -1.20
N SER A 165 -2.92 -25.20 -2.09
CA SER A 165 -3.15 -26.64 -1.89
C SER A 165 -1.84 -27.41 -1.73
N ASP A 166 -0.85 -27.17 -2.60
CA ASP A 166 0.42 -27.90 -2.58
C ASP A 166 1.16 -27.74 -1.23
N LYS A 167 1.20 -26.50 -0.71
CA LYS A 167 1.80 -26.24 0.60
C LYS A 167 0.95 -26.73 1.76
N THR A 168 -0.37 -26.73 1.59
CA THR A 168 -1.31 -27.27 2.58
C THR A 168 -1.09 -28.76 2.77
N ASP A 169 -0.91 -29.51 1.69
CA ASP A 169 -0.64 -30.94 1.74
C ASP A 169 0.73 -31.23 2.38
N ALA A 170 1.75 -30.45 2.02
CA ALA A 170 3.09 -30.56 2.62
C ALA A 170 3.11 -30.20 4.12
N GLY A 171 2.14 -29.40 4.57
CA GLY A 171 2.08 -28.86 5.93
C GLY A 171 1.33 -29.73 6.94
N GLN A 172 0.74 -30.85 6.52
CA GLN A 172 -0.11 -31.67 7.36
C GLN A 172 0.61 -32.22 8.60
N GLY A 173 -0.13 -32.32 9.71
CA GLY A 173 0.40 -32.80 10.99
C GLY A 173 1.14 -31.76 11.84
N ARG A 174 1.41 -30.56 11.32
CA ARG A 174 1.98 -29.45 12.10
C ARG A 174 1.01 -28.98 13.19
N ARG A 175 1.57 -28.52 14.31
CA ARG A 175 0.81 -27.95 15.44
C ARG A 175 1.53 -26.78 16.07
N ILE A 176 0.78 -25.80 16.52
CA ILE A 176 1.27 -24.72 17.40
C ILE A 176 0.77 -24.95 18.82
N LYS A 177 1.59 -24.57 19.80
CA LYS A 177 1.24 -24.70 21.22
C LYS A 177 0.34 -23.52 21.62
N VAL A 178 -0.93 -23.81 21.86
CA VAL A 178 -1.92 -22.86 22.41
C VAL A 178 -2.02 -23.07 23.92
N LYS A 179 -1.13 -22.46 24.69
CA LYS A 179 -1.16 -22.50 26.16
C LYS A 179 -0.70 -21.17 26.73
#